data_AF-A0A7Y2DJE7-F1
#
_entry.id   AF-A0A7Y2DJE7-F1
#
_cell.length_a   1.000
_cell.length_b   1.000
_cell.length_c   1.000
_cell.angle_alpha   90.00
_cell.angle_beta   90.00
_cell.angle_gamma   90.00
#
_symmetry.space_group_name_H-M   'P 1'
#
loop_
_entity.id
_entity.type
_entity.pdbx_description
1 polymer ?
#
loop_
_entity_poly.entity_id
_entity_poly.type
_entity_poly.pdbx_seq_one_letter_code
_entity_poly.pdbx_strand_id
1 'polypeptide(L)'
;DTHLTLKELAPVRLLKNKFYYDVQEAYSKGATQEQLLKLLGHARAKKGMFDGDLEEGELEIGQVSALIHEILPASEIVANLMSEFQTAKRNVSIL
;
A
#
# COMPACT_ATOMS: atom_id res chain seq x y z
N ASP A 1 -5.51 7.52 -1.33
CA ASP A 1 -6.40 6.52 -0.70
C ASP A 1 -5.70 5.44 0.14
N THR A 2 -4.54 5.70 0.74
CA THR A 2 -3.87 4.71 1.59
C THR A 2 -3.79 5.17 3.03
N HIS A 3 -3.70 4.23 3.97
CA HIS A 3 -3.57 4.52 5.39
C HIS A 3 -2.59 3.56 6.06
N LEU A 4 -1.76 4.07 6.98
CA LEU A 4 -0.88 3.24 7.81
C LEU A 4 -1.66 2.78 9.05
N THR A 5 -1.88 1.48 9.18
CA THR A 5 -2.76 0.86 10.18
C THR A 5 -2.08 -0.37 10.82
N LEU A 6 -2.77 -1.07 11.75
CA LEU A 6 -2.28 -2.27 12.44
C LEU A 6 -0.92 -2.05 13.14
N LYS A 7 -0.73 -0.87 13.72
CA LYS A 7 0.56 -0.44 14.29
C LYS A 7 0.99 -1.26 15.50
N GLU A 8 0.03 -1.85 16.19
CA GLU A 8 0.21 -2.71 17.36
C GLU A 8 0.64 -4.14 16.97
N LEU A 9 0.52 -4.49 15.68
CA LEU A 9 0.95 -5.77 15.13
C LEU A 9 2.22 -5.53 14.29
N ALA A 10 2.14 -5.75 12.98
CA ALA A 10 3.13 -5.30 12.01
C ALA A 10 2.52 -4.10 11.26
N PRO A 11 3.03 -2.87 11.44
CA PRO A 11 2.48 -1.70 10.79
C PRO A 11 2.48 -1.87 9.26
N VAL A 12 1.31 -1.73 8.65
CA VAL A 12 1.12 -1.92 7.21
C VAL A 12 0.40 -0.72 6.62
N ARG A 13 0.81 -0.32 5.41
CA ARG A 13 0.10 0.69 4.63
C ARG A 13 -0.71 -0.01 3.55
N LEU A 14 -2.03 0.13 3.62
CA LEU A 14 -2.95 -0.51 2.69
C LEU A 14 -3.94 0.48 2.07
N LEU A 15 -4.49 0.09 0.91
CA LEU A 15 -5.56 0.81 0.22
C LEU A 15 -6.86 0.76 1.04
N LYS A 16 -7.66 1.83 1.00
CA LYS A 16 -8.98 1.87 1.65
C LYS A 16 -10.00 0.99 0.91
N ASN A 17 -10.04 -0.30 1.22
CA ASN A 17 -11.06 -1.26 0.77
C ASN A 17 -11.97 -1.71 1.94
N LYS A 18 -12.82 -2.72 1.72
CA LYS A 18 -13.70 -3.25 2.78
C LYS A 18 -12.89 -3.71 4.01
N PHE A 19 -11.84 -4.51 3.83
CA PHE A 19 -10.98 -4.95 4.95
C PHE A 19 -10.40 -3.78 5.76
N TYR A 20 -9.97 -2.71 5.10
CA TYR A 20 -9.55 -1.49 5.80
C TYR A 20 -10.64 -0.96 6.74
N TYR A 21 -11.88 -0.86 6.26
CA TYR A 21 -13.00 -0.35 7.05
C TYR A 21 -13.36 -1.28 8.21
N ASP A 22 -13.27 -2.60 8.03
CA ASP A 22 -13.45 -3.56 9.12
C ASP A 22 -12.41 -3.35 10.24
N VAL A 23 -11.15 -3.06 9.86
CA VAL A 23 -10.09 -2.71 10.80
C VAL A 23 -10.38 -1.38 11.51
N GLN A 24 -10.84 -0.35 10.79
CA GLN A 24 -11.21 0.93 11.41
C GLN A 24 -12.40 0.79 12.37
N GLU A 25 -13.38 -0.04 12.02
CA GLU A 25 -14.51 -0.34 12.89
C GLU A 25 -14.04 -1.05 14.17
N ALA A 26 -13.15 -2.04 14.05
CA ALA A 26 -12.56 -2.70 15.20
C ALA A 26 -11.84 -1.69 16.13
N TYR A 27 -11.05 -0.78 15.58
CA TYR A 27 -10.43 0.30 16.35
C TYR A 27 -11.45 1.19 17.04
N SER A 28 -12.53 1.58 16.36
CA SER A 28 -13.58 2.42 16.93
C SER A 28 -14.28 1.78 18.14
N LYS A 29 -14.25 0.44 18.22
CA LYS A 29 -14.78 -0.36 19.33
C LYS A 29 -13.75 -0.65 20.42
N GLY A 30 -12.52 -0.11 20.31
CA GLY A 30 -11.45 -0.34 21.26
C GLY A 30 -10.90 -1.77 21.21
N ALA A 31 -10.82 -2.37 20.00
CA ALA A 31 -10.33 -3.73 19.83
C ALA A 31 -8.92 -3.92 20.43
N THR A 32 -8.71 -5.07 21.07
CA THR A 32 -7.40 -5.46 21.60
C THR A 32 -6.48 -5.94 20.48
N GLN A 33 -5.17 -6.00 20.76
CA GLN A 33 -4.17 -6.55 19.83
C GLN A 33 -4.53 -7.97 19.37
N GLU A 34 -5.06 -8.82 20.26
CA GLU A 34 -5.48 -10.18 19.94
C GLU A 34 -6.69 -10.21 18.99
N GLN A 35 -7.65 -9.31 19.19
CA GLN A 35 -8.82 -9.18 18.30
C GLN A 35 -8.41 -8.69 16.91
N LEU A 36 -7.47 -7.74 16.82
CA LEU A 36 -6.90 -7.27 15.57
C LEU A 36 -6.12 -8.38 14.85
N LEU A 37 -5.35 -9.18 15.58
CA LEU A 37 -4.62 -10.32 15.03
C LEU A 37 -5.57 -11.36 14.44
N LYS A 38 -6.67 -11.65 15.15
CA LYS A 38 -7.73 -12.55 14.67
C LYS A 38 -8.43 -12.01 13.43
N LEU A 39 -8.69 -10.69 13.37
CA LEU A 39 -9.30 -10.03 12.21
C LEU A 39 -8.40 -10.08 10.97
N LEU A 40 -7.10 -9.79 11.15
CA LEU A 40 -6.08 -9.91 10.11
C LEU A 40 -6.06 -11.34 9.55
N GLY A 41 -6.09 -12.33 10.43
CA GLY A 41 -6.12 -13.74 10.06
C GLY A 41 -4.80 -14.20 9.42
N HIS A 42 -4.87 -15.23 8.59
CA HIS A 42 -3.70 -15.79 7.90
C HIS A 42 -3.75 -15.54 6.38
N ALA A 43 -2.59 -15.26 5.80
CA ALA A 43 -2.38 -15.14 4.35
C ALA A 43 -3.27 -14.09 3.63
N ARG A 44 -3.71 -13.05 4.35
CA ARG A 44 -4.58 -12.01 3.78
C ARG A 44 -3.86 -11.15 2.72
N ALA A 45 -2.57 -10.90 2.89
CA ALA A 45 -1.73 -10.28 1.86
C ALA A 45 -1.73 -11.09 0.55
N LYS A 46 -1.60 -12.42 0.62
CA LYS A 46 -1.71 -13.29 -0.58
C LYS A 46 -3.09 -13.16 -1.23
N LYS A 47 -4.15 -13.16 -0.42
CA LYS A 47 -5.53 -13.01 -0.91
C LYS A 47 -5.72 -11.75 -1.76
N GLY A 48 -5.14 -10.63 -1.31
CA GLY A 48 -5.17 -9.37 -2.05
C GLY A 48 -4.23 -9.34 -3.25
N MET A 49 -2.94 -9.62 -3.02
CA MET A 49 -1.88 -9.42 -4.00
C MET A 49 -1.84 -10.48 -5.11
N PHE A 50 -2.13 -11.74 -4.76
CA PHE A 50 -2.00 -12.87 -5.68
C PHE A 50 -3.36 -13.36 -6.19
N ASP A 51 -4.32 -13.54 -5.28
CA ASP A 51 -5.64 -14.06 -5.64
C ASP A 51 -6.58 -12.95 -6.18
N GLY A 52 -6.20 -11.68 -6.05
CA GLY A 52 -6.93 -10.53 -6.62
C GLY A 52 -8.21 -10.14 -5.87
N ASP A 53 -8.35 -10.56 -4.60
CA ASP A 53 -9.51 -10.20 -3.77
C ASP A 53 -9.39 -8.75 -3.29
N LEU A 54 -10.09 -7.84 -3.97
CA LEU A 54 -10.04 -6.41 -3.68
C LEU A 54 -10.82 -6.01 -2.43
N GLU A 55 -11.72 -6.84 -1.92
CA GLU A 55 -12.57 -6.51 -0.77
C GLU A 55 -11.97 -7.01 0.53
N GLU A 56 -11.61 -8.29 0.57
CA GLU A 56 -11.11 -8.97 1.76
C GLU A 56 -9.58 -9.08 1.77
N GLY A 57 -8.91 -8.78 0.65
CA GLY A 57 -7.46 -8.77 0.59
C GLY A 57 -6.84 -7.64 1.40
N GLU A 58 -5.65 -7.91 1.94
CA GLU A 58 -4.77 -6.88 2.48
C GLU A 58 -4.01 -6.28 1.30
N LEU A 59 -4.52 -5.15 0.79
CA LEU A 59 -4.01 -4.48 -0.40
C LEU A 59 -2.86 -3.53 -0.03
N GLU A 60 -1.68 -4.09 0.22
CA GLU A 60 -0.47 -3.33 0.55
C GLU A 60 -0.05 -2.42 -0.60
N ILE A 61 -0.04 -1.10 -0.37
CA ILE A 61 0.37 -0.14 -1.38
C ILE A 61 0.85 1.20 -0.80
N GLY A 62 1.93 1.73 -1.37
CA GLY A 62 2.51 3.02 -0.99
C GLY A 62 1.65 4.21 -1.41
N GLN A 63 1.92 5.39 -0.83
CA GLN A 63 1.26 6.64 -1.26
C GLN A 63 1.61 7.04 -2.71
N VAL A 64 2.79 6.61 -3.17
CA VAL A 64 3.27 6.86 -4.55
C VAL A 64 2.35 6.25 -5.61
N SER A 65 1.45 5.32 -5.26
CA SER A 65 0.50 4.74 -6.22
C SER A 65 -0.39 5.75 -6.90
N ALA A 66 -0.67 6.89 -6.26
CA ALA A 66 -1.43 7.97 -6.87
C ALA A 66 -0.75 8.60 -8.10
N LEU A 67 0.56 8.39 -8.28
CA LEU A 67 1.35 8.88 -9.42
C LEU A 67 1.48 7.86 -10.55
N ILE A 68 0.97 6.63 -10.37
CA ILE A 68 1.10 5.55 -11.35
C ILE A 68 -0.18 5.50 -12.17
N HIS A 69 -0.07 5.79 -13.46
CA HIS A 69 -1.22 5.82 -14.39
C HIS A 69 -1.11 4.79 -15.52
N GLU A 70 0.04 4.12 -15.63
CA GLU A 70 0.36 3.19 -16.71
C GLU A 70 1.05 1.95 -16.16
N ILE A 71 0.82 0.81 -16.83
CA ILE A 71 1.51 -0.44 -16.54
C ILE A 71 2.65 -0.59 -17.54
N LEU A 72 3.88 -0.47 -17.06
CA LEU A 72 5.08 -0.53 -17.89
C LEU A 72 5.92 -1.78 -17.58
N PRO A 73 6.66 -2.32 -18.56
CA PRO A 73 7.70 -3.32 -18.29
C PRO A 73 8.75 -2.79 -17.31
N ALA A 74 9.28 -3.66 -16.45
CA ALA A 74 10.26 -3.26 -15.44
C ALA A 74 11.50 -2.55 -16.01
N SER A 75 11.96 -2.95 -17.21
CA SER A 75 13.07 -2.29 -17.91
C SER A 75 12.79 -0.84 -18.27
N GLU A 76 11.55 -0.54 -18.65
CA GLU A 76 11.13 0.81 -19.03
C GLU A 76 10.98 1.70 -17.80
N ILE A 77 10.45 1.16 -16.69
CA ILE A 77 10.38 1.87 -15.41
C ILE A 77 11.79 2.34 -14.99
N VAL A 78 12.78 1.45 -15.04
CA VAL A 78 14.16 1.78 -14.65
C VAL A 78 14.78 2.81 -15.60
N ALA A 79 14.56 2.66 -16.92
CA ALA A 79 15.07 3.61 -17.90
C ALA A 79 14.47 5.02 -17.71
N ASN A 80 13.15 5.10 -17.48
CA ASN A 80 12.44 6.36 -17.23
C ASN A 80 12.94 7.01 -15.94
N LEU A 81 13.04 6.26 -14.84
CA LEU A 81 13.58 6.76 -13.56
C LEU A 81 14.98 7.38 -13.71
N MET A 82 15.87 6.72 -14.45
CA MET A 82 17.22 7.24 -14.69
C MET A 82 17.21 8.51 -15.54
N SER A 83 16.40 8.55 -16.60
CA SER A 83 16.26 9.71 -17.48
C SER A 83 15.69 10.93 -16.74
N GLU A 84 14.62 10.72 -15.98
CA GLU A 84 13.97 11.73 -15.14
C GLU A 84 14.92 12.26 -14.08
N PHE A 85 15.66 11.38 -13.40
CA PHE A 85 16.67 11.77 -12.43
C PHE A 85 17.75 12.68 -13.03
N GLN A 86 18.33 12.33 -14.19
CA GLN A 86 19.35 13.16 -14.84
C GLN A 86 18.80 14.53 -15.26
N THR A 87 17.54 14.55 -15.69
CA THR A 87 16.84 15.79 -16.04
C THR A 87 16.62 16.66 -14.80
N ALA A 88 16.12 16.10 -13.70
CA ALA A 88 15.94 16.80 -12.43
C ALA A 88 17.27 17.34 -11.88
N LYS A 89 18.34 16.54 -11.92
CA LYS A 89 19.69 16.95 -11.49
C LYS A 89 20.19 18.17 -12.26
N ARG A 90 20.04 18.20 -13.59
CA ARG A 90 20.42 19.35 -14.42
C ARG A 90 19.60 20.59 -14.06
N ASN A 91 18.29 20.43 -13.90
CA ASN A 91 17.39 21.55 -13.58
C ASN A 91 17.75 22.19 -12.23
N VAL A 92 18.10 21.39 -11.21
CA VAL A 92 18.53 21.91 -9.92
C VAL A 92 19.92 22.56 -9.99
N SER A 93 20.82 22.07 -10.84
CA SER A 93 22.18 22.62 -10.96
C SER A 93 22.23 23.96 -11.72
N ILE A 94 21.14 24.34 -12.39
CA ILE A 94 21.00 25.60 -13.14
C ILE A 94 20.32 26.69 -12.28
N LEU A 95 19.76 26.32 -11.13
CA LEU A 95 19.25 27.24 -10.09
C LEU A 95 20.40 27.77 -9.22
#